data_AF-A0A6P6U0K0-F1
#
_entry.id   AF-A0A6P6U0K0-F1
#
_cell.length_a   1.000
_cell.length_b   1.000
_cell.length_c   1.000
_cell.angle_alpha   90.00
_cell.angle_beta   90.00
_cell.angle_gamma   90.00
#
_symmetry.space_group_name_H-M   'P 1'
#
loop_
_entity.id
_entity.type
_entity.pdbx_description
1 polymer ?
#
loop_
_entity_poly.entity_id
_entity_poly.type
_entity_poly.pdbx_seq_one_letter_code
_entity_poly.pdbx_strand_id
1 'polypeptide(L)'
;MANHAINCLETNARGKLSRFHELKKEWGFARFLSRSDFEDTTQGYLFNAKSVFGVEILVNKYAKGERTVLPQKLSDTTYTWRVSNYSTLCSKISSDVFIIGDCKWKLKLYLEGYGDREGKSVSLYLEFHDREAAARIYAEYMICLKSEKNGKDCKRTANHMLSASSTNWAWPFFMSLNDIEDASKGFLVEDTLIIQVEITRIAFVESFS
;
A
#
# COMPACT_ATOMS: atom_id res chain seq x y z
N MET A 1 1.69 7.68 17.68
CA MET A 1 2.22 9.05 17.49
C MET A 1 2.40 9.25 15.99
N ALA A 2 1.76 10.29 15.47
CA ALA A 2 1.76 10.65 14.07
C ALA A 2 3.05 11.39 13.73
N ASN A 3 3.79 10.96 12.71
CA ASN A 3 4.96 11.69 12.23
C ASN A 3 4.49 12.85 11.34
N HIS A 4 4.68 14.08 11.79
CA HIS A 4 4.40 15.31 11.06
C HIS A 4 5.58 15.64 10.15
N ALA A 5 5.36 15.68 8.84
CA ALA A 5 6.31 16.21 7.88
C ALA A 5 5.76 17.51 7.32
N ILE A 6 6.23 18.65 7.82
CA ILE A 6 6.00 19.95 7.18
C ILE A 6 7.06 20.07 6.09
N ASN A 7 6.63 20.01 4.83
CA ASN A 7 7.50 20.15 3.67
C ASN A 7 7.84 21.63 3.43
N CYS A 8 8.71 22.21 4.26
CA CYS A 8 9.40 23.45 3.89
C CYS A 8 10.60 23.10 3.00
N LEU A 9 10.79 23.83 1.91
CA LEU A 9 11.93 23.65 1.00
C LEU A 9 12.82 24.89 1.09
N GLU A 10 14.10 24.67 1.36
CA GLU A 10 15.13 25.70 1.15
C GLU A 10 15.95 25.30 -0.07
N THR A 11 16.13 26.23 -1.01
CA THR A 11 17.09 26.13 -2.10
C THR A 11 18.38 26.81 -1.68
N ASN A 12 19.46 26.03 -1.51
CA ASN A 12 20.79 26.63 -1.40
C ASN A 12 21.29 27.10 -2.78
N ALA A 13 22.38 27.88 -2.82
CA ALA A 13 22.98 28.42 -4.05
C ALA A 13 23.41 27.36 -5.10
N ARG A 14 23.22 26.06 -4.83
CA ARG A 14 23.47 24.93 -5.75
C ARG A 14 22.19 24.17 -6.14
N GLY A 15 21.01 24.70 -5.83
CA GLY A 15 19.72 24.09 -6.19
C GLY A 15 19.37 22.80 -5.43
N LYS A 16 20.06 22.49 -4.32
CA LYS A 16 19.78 21.27 -3.54
C LYS A 16 18.63 21.53 -2.56
N LEU A 17 17.59 20.70 -2.69
CA LEU A 17 16.40 20.72 -1.85
C LEU A 17 16.70 20.13 -0.46
N SER A 18 16.40 20.90 0.58
CA SER A 18 16.48 20.45 1.98
C SER A 18 15.07 20.23 2.54
N ARG A 19 14.84 19.11 3.25
CA ARG A 19 13.52 18.72 3.78
C ARG A 19 13.51 18.82 5.30
N PHE A 20 12.52 19.51 5.85
CA PHE A 20 12.24 19.49 7.29
C PHE A 20 11.36 18.28 7.64
N HIS A 21 11.63 17.64 8.76
CA HIS A 21 10.77 16.60 9.35
C HIS A 21 10.96 16.58 10.87
N GLU A 22 10.14 15.82 11.60
CA GLU A 22 10.19 15.78 13.08
C GLU A 22 11.59 15.55 13.67
N LEU A 23 12.42 14.76 13.01
CA LEU A 23 13.80 14.47 13.43
C LEU A 23 14.84 15.45 12.85
N LYS A 24 14.44 16.32 11.91
CA LYS A 24 15.31 17.29 11.24
C LYS A 24 14.58 18.64 11.14
N LYS A 25 14.62 19.38 12.24
CA LYS A 25 13.97 20.69 12.40
C LYS A 25 14.86 21.88 12.01
N GLU A 26 16.14 21.61 11.75
CA GLU A 26 17.15 22.64 11.54
C GLU A 26 17.97 22.37 10.28
N TRP A 27 18.08 23.41 9.44
CA TRP A 27 18.94 23.50 8.27
C TRP A 27 19.72 24.80 8.33
N GLY A 28 20.93 24.78 7.80
CA GLY A 28 21.81 25.94 7.83
C GLY A 28 23.23 25.58 7.38
N PHE A 29 24.11 26.55 7.46
CA PHE A 29 25.52 26.40 7.11
C PHE A 29 26.35 26.45 8.38
N ALA A 30 26.97 25.32 8.74
CA ALA A 30 27.83 25.24 9.92
C ALA A 30 29.00 26.25 9.91
N ARG A 31 29.39 26.73 8.71
CA ARG A 31 30.41 27.76 8.49
C ARG A 31 29.92 28.74 7.42
N PHE A 32 28.89 29.51 7.75
CA PHE A 32 28.29 30.47 6.83
C PHE A 32 29.25 31.61 6.44
N LEU A 33 29.90 32.21 7.45
CA LEU A 33 30.80 33.35 7.29
C LEU A 33 31.94 33.21 8.31
N SER A 34 33.16 33.57 7.92
CA SER A 34 34.29 33.57 8.86
C SER A 34 34.17 34.76 9.82
N ARG A 35 34.77 34.64 11.00
CA ARG A 35 34.74 35.73 11.98
C ARG A 35 35.48 36.98 11.46
N SER A 36 36.61 36.80 10.78
CA SER A 36 37.38 37.91 10.20
C SER A 36 36.58 38.67 9.16
N ASP A 37 35.83 37.97 8.31
CA ASP A 37 35.02 38.62 7.27
C ASP A 37 33.79 39.29 7.87
N PHE A 38 33.21 38.72 8.94
CA PHE A 38 32.07 39.30 9.64
C PHE A 38 32.42 40.59 10.39
N GLU A 39 33.61 40.66 10.99
CA GLU A 39 34.10 41.82 11.74
C GLU A 39 34.77 42.88 10.83
N ASP A 40 35.08 42.54 9.56
CA ASP A 40 35.64 43.47 8.59
C ASP A 40 34.59 44.52 8.16
N THR A 41 34.80 45.75 8.64
CA THR A 41 33.92 46.89 8.37
C THR A 41 33.77 47.23 6.88
N THR A 42 34.69 46.77 6.03
CA THR A 42 34.61 46.99 4.58
C THR A 42 33.62 46.05 3.89
N GLN A 43 33.27 44.92 4.52
CA GLN A 43 32.33 43.93 3.98
C GLN A 43 30.86 44.29 4.26
N GLY A 44 30.60 45.18 5.22
CA GLY A 44 29.26 45.68 5.52
C GLY A 44 28.34 44.70 6.27
N TYR A 45 28.84 43.56 6.75
CA TYR A 45 28.05 42.59 7.52
C TYR A 45 27.71 43.04 8.95
N LEU A 46 28.55 43.89 9.55
CA LEU A 46 28.41 44.38 10.92
C LEU A 46 28.50 45.91 10.94
N PHE A 47 27.40 46.58 11.31
CA PHE A 47 27.33 48.04 11.43
C PHE A 47 26.76 48.41 12.80
N ASN A 48 27.48 49.20 13.59
CA ASN A 48 27.10 49.57 14.96
C ASN A 48 26.74 48.35 15.84
N ALA A 49 27.57 47.30 15.79
CA ALA A 49 27.36 46.02 16.48
C ALA A 49 26.01 45.33 16.14
N LYS A 50 25.40 45.69 15.00
CA LYS A 50 24.17 45.10 14.49
C LYS A 50 24.40 44.50 13.11
N SER A 51 23.72 43.41 12.84
CA SER A 51 23.72 42.71 11.56
C SER A 51 22.30 42.34 11.20
N VAL A 52 22.00 42.31 9.90
CA VAL A 52 20.70 41.89 9.37
C VAL A 52 20.95 40.75 8.40
N PHE A 53 20.22 39.64 8.59
CA PHE A 53 20.27 38.49 7.71
C PHE A 53 18.89 38.29 7.10
N GLY A 54 18.83 38.21 5.77
CA GLY A 54 17.63 37.83 5.05
C GLY A 54 17.59 36.32 4.85
N VAL A 55 16.43 35.71 5.06
CA VAL A 55 16.17 34.30 4.70
C VAL A 55 15.01 34.29 3.73
N GLU A 56 15.20 33.67 2.57
CA GLU A 56 14.11 33.39 1.64
C GLU A 56 13.68 31.93 1.79
N ILE A 57 12.43 31.73 2.19
CA ILE A 57 11.84 30.39 2.36
C ILE A 57 10.82 30.18 1.24
N LEU A 58 11.12 29.26 0.31
CA LEU A 58 10.16 28.83 -0.69
C LEU A 58 9.33 27.65 -0.18
N VAL A 59 8.12 27.94 0.28
CA VAL A 59 7.16 26.87 0.62
C VAL A 59 6.51 26.37 -0.66
N ASN A 60 6.80 25.13 -1.05
CA ASN A 60 6.08 24.48 -2.14
C ASN A 60 4.69 24.03 -1.66
N LYS A 61 3.69 24.89 -1.88
CA LYS A 61 2.27 24.63 -1.59
C LYS A 61 1.62 23.57 -2.50
N TYR A 62 2.34 23.06 -3.49
CA TYR A 62 1.87 22.02 -4.41
C TYR A 62 2.50 20.65 -4.11
N ALA A 63 3.31 20.55 -3.06
CA ALA A 63 3.87 19.28 -2.62
C ALA A 63 2.78 18.43 -1.96
N LYS A 64 2.10 17.60 -2.75
CA LYS A 64 1.21 16.55 -2.22
C LYS A 64 2.02 15.64 -1.29
N GLY A 65 1.66 15.61 -0.02
CA GLY A 65 2.21 14.70 0.97
C GLY A 65 1.29 13.51 1.16
N GLU A 66 1.87 12.34 1.35
CA GLU A 66 1.15 11.15 1.83
C GLU A 66 1.61 10.86 3.26
N ARG A 67 0.65 10.59 4.14
CA ARG A 67 0.90 10.13 5.50
C ARG A 67 0.39 8.71 5.62
N THR A 68 1.32 7.79 5.84
CA THR A 68 1.00 6.39 6.12
C THR A 68 1.17 6.14 7.61
N VAL A 69 0.12 5.67 8.27
CA VAL A 69 0.27 5.11 9.63
C VAL A 69 1.01 3.78 9.56
N LEU A 70 1.72 3.40 10.63
CA LEU A 70 2.39 2.09 10.69
C LEU A 70 1.36 0.97 10.51
N PRO A 71 1.64 -0.07 9.69
CA PRO A 71 0.74 -1.19 9.49
C PRO A 71 0.36 -1.87 10.81
N GLN A 72 -0.92 -1.74 11.17
CA GLN A 72 -1.50 -2.33 12.35
C GLN A 72 -1.72 -3.82 12.12
N LYS A 73 -1.26 -4.66 13.05
CA LYS A 73 -1.57 -6.08 13.05
C LYS A 73 -3.02 -6.26 13.50
N LEU A 74 -3.77 -7.05 12.74
CA LEU A 74 -5.19 -7.30 12.99
C LEU A 74 -5.40 -8.58 13.83
N SER A 75 -6.55 -8.64 14.50
CA SER A 75 -7.15 -9.86 15.10
C SER A 75 -8.35 -10.29 14.24
N ASP A 76 -8.72 -11.57 14.26
CA ASP A 76 -9.81 -12.14 13.45
C ASP A 76 -9.70 -11.80 11.96
N THR A 77 -8.58 -12.24 11.39
CA THR A 77 -8.07 -11.82 10.09
C THR A 77 -8.59 -12.65 8.92
N THR A 78 -9.47 -13.61 9.16
CA THR A 78 -9.79 -14.67 8.20
C THR A 78 -11.22 -14.58 7.69
N TYR A 79 -11.38 -14.73 6.38
CA TYR A 79 -12.66 -14.96 5.72
C TYR A 79 -12.59 -16.23 4.85
N THR A 80 -13.65 -17.03 4.86
CA THR A 80 -13.77 -18.26 4.07
C THR A 80 -14.94 -18.15 3.11
N TRP A 81 -14.67 -18.39 1.83
CA TRP A 81 -15.64 -18.41 0.75
C TRP A 81 -15.76 -19.83 0.19
N ARG A 82 -16.97 -20.39 0.27
CA ARG A 82 -17.33 -21.66 -0.36
C ARG A 82 -17.98 -21.38 -1.71
N VAL A 83 -17.39 -21.93 -2.76
CA VAL A 83 -17.86 -21.80 -4.14
C VAL A 83 -18.42 -23.15 -4.56
N SER A 84 -19.73 -23.32 -4.44
CA SER A 84 -20.44 -24.55 -4.83
C SER A 84 -20.94 -24.49 -6.27
N ASN A 85 -21.26 -25.65 -6.83
CA ASN A 85 -21.69 -25.84 -8.22
C ASN A 85 -20.64 -25.36 -9.24
N TYR A 86 -19.35 -25.51 -8.91
CA TYR A 86 -18.22 -24.99 -9.69
C TYR A 86 -18.35 -25.27 -11.19
N SER A 87 -18.75 -26.49 -11.55
CA SER A 87 -18.94 -26.95 -12.93
C SER A 87 -19.98 -26.15 -13.74
N THR A 88 -20.90 -25.44 -13.08
CA THR A 88 -22.01 -24.69 -13.71
C THR A 88 -21.82 -23.18 -13.66
N LEU A 89 -20.79 -22.70 -12.96
CA LEU A 89 -20.60 -21.28 -12.72
C LEU A 89 -20.11 -20.55 -13.98
N CYS A 90 -20.49 -19.27 -14.08
CA CYS A 90 -19.96 -18.38 -15.11
C CYS A 90 -18.45 -18.17 -14.93
N SER A 91 -17.75 -17.82 -16.01
CA SER A 91 -16.29 -17.62 -16.06
C SER A 91 -15.73 -16.66 -15.00
N LYS A 92 -16.58 -15.78 -14.43
CA LYS A 92 -16.24 -14.86 -13.34
C LYS A 92 -17.35 -14.82 -12.28
N ILE A 93 -16.95 -14.98 -11.03
CA ILE A 93 -17.82 -14.88 -9.86
C ILE A 93 -17.17 -14.02 -8.76
N SER A 94 -17.96 -13.64 -7.75
CA SER A 94 -17.46 -12.85 -6.62
C SER A 94 -18.09 -13.33 -5.32
N SER A 95 -17.34 -13.22 -4.22
CA SER A 95 -17.87 -13.48 -2.88
C SER A 95 -18.88 -12.42 -2.45
N ASP A 96 -19.53 -12.64 -1.31
CA ASP A 96 -20.15 -11.54 -0.57
C ASP A 96 -19.08 -10.56 -0.08
N VAL A 97 -19.51 -9.35 0.27
CA VAL A 97 -18.64 -8.36 0.90
C VAL A 97 -18.41 -8.78 2.35
N PHE A 98 -17.16 -8.79 2.79
CA PHE A 98 -16.77 -9.10 4.16
C PHE A 98 -15.95 -7.96 4.77
N ILE A 99 -15.90 -7.90 6.10
CA ILE A 99 -15.25 -6.82 6.84
C ILE A 99 -14.09 -7.39 7.64
N ILE A 100 -12.89 -6.85 7.43
CA ILE A 100 -11.68 -7.16 8.21
C ILE A 100 -10.92 -5.86 8.45
N GLY A 101 -10.62 -5.56 9.71
CA GLY A 101 -9.96 -4.32 10.11
C GLY A 101 -10.76 -3.07 9.71
N ASP A 102 -12.07 -3.09 9.96
CA ASP A 102 -13.03 -2.04 9.60
C ASP A 102 -13.11 -1.67 8.11
N CYS A 103 -12.47 -2.48 7.26
CA CYS A 103 -12.44 -2.30 5.82
C CYS A 103 -13.35 -3.31 5.14
N LYS A 104 -14.07 -2.87 4.09
CA LYS A 104 -14.87 -3.74 3.23
C LYS A 104 -14.00 -4.36 2.15
N TRP A 105 -14.09 -5.68 2.02
CA TRP A 105 -13.32 -6.47 1.06
C TRP A 105 -14.23 -7.38 0.24
N LYS A 106 -13.75 -7.79 -0.92
CA LYS A 106 -14.42 -8.78 -1.78
C LYS A 106 -13.41 -9.67 -2.48
N LEU A 107 -13.70 -10.96 -2.61
CA LEU A 107 -12.92 -11.86 -3.46
C LEU A 107 -13.54 -11.92 -4.85
N LYS A 108 -12.69 -11.97 -5.88
CA LYS A 108 -13.08 -12.27 -7.26
C LYS A 108 -12.33 -13.50 -7.74
N LEU A 109 -13.08 -14.46 -8.27
CA LEU A 109 -12.56 -15.66 -8.89
C LEU A 109 -12.88 -15.62 -10.38
N TYR A 110 -11.86 -15.81 -11.19
CA TYR A 110 -11.97 -16.06 -12.62
C TYR A 110 -11.63 -17.52 -12.86
N LEU A 111 -12.64 -18.30 -13.23
CA LEU A 111 -12.56 -19.76 -13.32
C LEU A 111 -11.63 -20.19 -14.45
N GLU A 112 -11.64 -19.48 -15.56
CA GLU A 112 -10.78 -19.78 -16.71
C GLU A 112 -9.55 -18.86 -16.76
N GLY A 113 -9.37 -17.97 -15.78
CA GLY A 113 -8.32 -16.95 -15.81
C GLY A 113 -8.75 -15.66 -16.51
N TYR A 114 -7.79 -14.78 -16.79
CA TYR A 114 -8.06 -13.45 -17.37
C TYR A 114 -6.94 -13.00 -18.31
N GLY A 115 -7.29 -12.36 -19.43
CA GLY A 115 -6.35 -11.86 -20.44
C GLY A 115 -5.65 -13.00 -21.20
N ASP A 116 -4.33 -12.89 -21.42
CA ASP A 116 -3.50 -13.88 -22.14
C ASP A 116 -3.44 -15.29 -21.48
N ARG A 117 -4.22 -15.49 -20.42
CA ARG A 117 -4.19 -16.63 -19.51
C ARG A 117 -5.52 -17.36 -19.41
N GLU A 118 -6.51 -16.92 -20.18
CA GLU A 118 -7.80 -17.60 -20.35
C GLU A 118 -7.60 -19.07 -20.74
N GLY A 119 -8.36 -19.98 -20.12
CA GLY A 119 -8.35 -21.43 -20.30
C GLY A 119 -7.21 -22.21 -19.63
N LYS A 120 -6.32 -21.59 -18.83
CA LYS A 120 -5.12 -22.29 -18.29
C LYS A 120 -5.05 -22.39 -16.77
N SER A 121 -5.55 -21.38 -16.06
CA SER A 121 -5.37 -21.27 -14.61
C SER A 121 -6.48 -20.43 -14.02
N VAL A 122 -6.95 -20.79 -12.82
CA VAL A 122 -7.79 -19.87 -12.06
C VAL A 122 -6.99 -18.65 -11.62
N SER A 123 -7.65 -17.49 -11.68
CA SER A 123 -7.11 -16.25 -11.11
C SER A 123 -7.94 -15.81 -9.91
N LEU A 124 -7.26 -15.45 -8.83
CA LEU A 124 -7.87 -14.97 -7.59
C LEU A 124 -7.40 -13.55 -7.27
N TYR A 125 -8.35 -12.70 -6.91
CA TYR A 125 -8.13 -11.29 -6.61
C TYR A 125 -8.77 -10.95 -5.26
N LEU A 126 -8.03 -10.20 -4.45
CA LEU A 126 -8.59 -9.47 -3.31
C LEU A 126 -8.88 -8.05 -3.78
N GLU A 127 -10.13 -7.61 -3.59
CA GLU A 127 -10.58 -6.26 -3.90
C GLU A 127 -10.86 -5.49 -2.63
N PHE A 128 -10.30 -4.29 -2.54
CA PHE A 128 -10.74 -3.28 -1.57
C PHE A 128 -12.05 -2.66 -2.07
N HIS A 129 -13.13 -2.87 -1.31
CA HIS A 129 -14.49 -2.52 -1.70
C HIS A 129 -15.00 -1.23 -1.05
N ASP A 130 -14.20 -0.62 -0.18
CA ASP A 130 -14.56 0.66 0.42
C ASP A 130 -14.28 1.82 -0.55
N ARG A 131 -15.33 2.29 -1.24
CA ARG A 131 -15.24 3.33 -2.27
C ARG A 131 -15.40 4.75 -1.73
N GLU A 132 -15.86 4.89 -0.50
CA GLU A 132 -16.15 6.20 0.10
C GLU A 132 -14.91 6.84 0.73
N ALA A 133 -13.85 6.07 0.94
CA ALA A 133 -12.56 6.59 1.36
C ALA A 133 -11.73 7.00 0.14
N ALA A 134 -11.40 8.29 0.02
CA ALA A 134 -10.30 8.77 -0.83
C ALA A 134 -8.91 8.25 -0.37
N ALA A 135 -8.88 7.33 0.60
CA ALA A 135 -7.69 6.76 1.19
C ALA A 135 -7.15 5.62 0.31
N ARG A 136 -5.82 5.56 0.21
CA ARG A 136 -5.14 4.34 -0.24
C ARG A 136 -4.96 3.47 0.99
N ILE A 137 -5.05 2.16 0.85
CA ILE A 137 -4.85 1.21 1.94
C ILE A 137 -3.71 0.27 1.58
N TYR A 138 -2.74 0.17 2.46
CA TYR A 138 -1.78 -0.92 2.45
C TYR A 138 -2.39 -2.13 3.13
N ALA A 139 -2.28 -3.30 2.52
CA ALA A 139 -2.68 -4.57 3.13
C ALA A 139 -1.60 -5.63 2.94
N GLU A 140 -1.31 -6.39 4.00
CA GLU A 140 -0.61 -7.68 3.94
C GLU A 140 -1.64 -8.79 4.07
N TYR A 141 -1.61 -9.74 3.14
CA TYR A 141 -2.62 -10.80 3.11
C TYR A 141 -2.12 -12.09 2.48
N MET A 142 -2.84 -13.17 2.77
CA MET A 142 -2.66 -14.50 2.20
C MET A 142 -3.98 -14.97 1.59
N ILE A 143 -3.95 -15.54 0.40
CA ILE A 143 -5.08 -16.32 -0.13
C ILE A 143 -4.67 -17.79 -0.16
N CYS A 144 -5.61 -18.66 0.20
CA CYS A 144 -5.44 -20.09 0.32
C CYS A 144 -6.59 -20.82 -0.40
N LEU A 145 -6.26 -21.67 -1.37
CA LEU A 145 -7.16 -22.74 -1.80
C LEU A 145 -6.96 -23.94 -0.88
N LYS A 146 -8.03 -24.35 -0.20
CA LYS A 146 -8.02 -25.46 0.73
C LYS A 146 -8.13 -26.78 -0.02
N SER A 147 -7.29 -27.75 0.36
CA SER A 147 -7.46 -29.13 -0.06
C SER A 147 -8.13 -29.91 1.06
N GLU A 148 -9.23 -30.61 0.76
CA GLU A 148 -10.02 -31.34 1.77
C GLU A 148 -9.62 -32.81 1.89
N LYS A 149 -8.89 -33.37 0.90
CA LYS A 149 -8.57 -34.81 0.84
C LYS A 149 -7.07 -35.10 0.93
N ASN A 150 -6.48 -34.94 2.12
CA ASN A 150 -5.04 -35.20 2.39
C ASN A 150 -4.03 -34.46 1.49
N GLY A 151 -4.51 -33.65 0.54
CA GLY A 151 -3.68 -32.80 -0.29
C GLY A 151 -3.19 -31.59 0.49
N LYS A 152 -2.21 -30.91 -0.08
CA LYS A 152 -1.61 -29.72 0.53
C LYS A 152 -2.33 -28.48 0.05
N ASP A 153 -2.81 -27.66 0.98
CA ASP A 153 -3.34 -26.33 0.70
C ASP A 153 -2.40 -25.53 -0.22
N CYS A 154 -2.97 -24.82 -1.19
CA CYS A 154 -2.21 -23.89 -2.03
C CYS A 154 -2.36 -22.47 -1.51
N LYS A 155 -1.25 -21.93 -0.98
CA LYS A 155 -1.21 -20.61 -0.34
C LYS A 155 -0.36 -19.64 -1.15
N ARG A 156 -0.76 -18.37 -1.20
CA ARG A 156 0.02 -17.26 -1.74
C ARG A 156 -0.12 -16.05 -0.83
N THR A 157 1.00 -15.40 -0.55
CA THR A 157 1.08 -14.20 0.29
C THR A 157 1.47 -13.01 -0.55
N ALA A 158 0.80 -11.87 -0.36
CA ALA A 158 1.13 -10.62 -1.01
C ALA A 158 1.01 -9.46 -0.03
N ASN A 159 1.61 -8.36 -0.41
CA ASN A 159 1.29 -7.07 0.15
C ASN A 159 1.10 -6.06 -0.97
N HIS A 160 0.13 -5.15 -0.82
CA HIS A 160 -0.14 -4.18 -1.86
C HIS A 160 -0.78 -2.90 -1.32
N MET A 161 -0.55 -1.81 -2.04
CA MET A 161 -1.26 -0.55 -1.86
C MET A 161 -2.48 -0.52 -2.78
N LEU A 162 -3.67 -0.60 -2.22
CA LEU A 162 -4.94 -0.60 -2.93
C LEU A 162 -5.61 0.78 -2.83
N SER A 163 -6.37 1.17 -3.83
CA SER A 163 -7.07 2.46 -3.86
C SER A 163 -8.32 2.36 -4.72
N ALA A 164 -9.18 3.38 -4.70
CA ALA A 164 -10.34 3.45 -5.59
C ALA A 164 -9.98 3.36 -7.10
N SER A 165 -8.77 3.76 -7.49
CA SER A 165 -8.26 3.68 -8.88
C SER A 165 -7.45 2.42 -9.18
N SER A 166 -7.04 1.67 -8.15
CA SER A 166 -6.28 0.42 -8.23
C SER A 166 -6.82 -0.52 -7.16
N THR A 167 -8.05 -0.99 -7.38
CA THR A 167 -8.87 -1.62 -6.33
C THR A 167 -8.45 -3.03 -5.98
N ASN A 168 -7.61 -3.66 -6.80
CA ASN A 168 -7.25 -5.06 -6.64
C ASN A 168 -5.77 -5.35 -6.91
N TRP A 169 -5.30 -6.41 -6.27
CA TRP A 169 -4.06 -7.08 -6.59
C TRP A 169 -4.32 -8.59 -6.65
N ALA A 170 -3.57 -9.27 -7.49
CA ALA A 170 -3.97 -10.56 -8.05
C ALA A 170 -2.84 -11.56 -8.10
N TRP A 171 -3.23 -12.83 -8.17
CA TRP A 171 -2.42 -13.84 -8.83
C TRP A 171 -3.13 -14.27 -10.12
N PRO A 172 -2.66 -13.79 -11.29
CA PRO A 172 -3.17 -14.25 -12.58
C PRO A 172 -2.98 -15.77 -12.78
N PHE A 173 -1.98 -16.35 -12.10
CA PHE A 173 -1.76 -17.78 -12.01
C PHE A 173 -1.81 -18.22 -10.55
N PHE A 174 -3.00 -18.47 -10.03
CA PHE A 174 -3.11 -18.99 -8.66
C PHE A 174 -2.88 -20.51 -8.66
N MET A 175 -3.60 -21.24 -9.52
CA MET A 175 -3.52 -22.69 -9.69
C MET A 175 -3.98 -23.09 -11.10
N SER A 176 -3.36 -24.12 -11.71
CA SER A 176 -3.80 -24.64 -13.02
C SER A 176 -5.18 -25.30 -12.92
N LEU A 177 -5.94 -25.28 -14.02
CA LEU A 177 -7.25 -25.96 -14.06
C LEU A 177 -7.10 -27.47 -13.84
N ASN A 178 -6.10 -28.09 -14.46
CA ASN A 178 -5.78 -29.50 -14.27
C ASN A 178 -5.53 -29.85 -12.79
N ASP A 179 -4.91 -28.96 -12.02
CA ASP A 179 -4.64 -29.22 -10.60
C ASP A 179 -5.89 -29.12 -9.74
N ILE A 180 -6.84 -28.28 -10.13
CA ILE A 180 -8.14 -28.15 -9.45
C ILE A 180 -9.01 -29.37 -9.73
N GLU A 181 -9.03 -29.82 -10.98
CA GLU A 181 -9.85 -30.94 -11.45
C GLU A 181 -9.25 -32.31 -11.07
N ASP A 182 -7.96 -32.36 -10.74
CA ASP A 182 -7.32 -33.56 -10.21
C ASP A 182 -7.88 -33.93 -8.83
N ALA A 183 -8.79 -34.90 -8.83
CA ALA A 183 -9.45 -35.40 -7.63
C ALA A 183 -8.47 -35.91 -6.56
N SER A 184 -7.24 -36.31 -6.93
CA SER A 184 -6.20 -36.73 -5.97
C SER A 184 -5.63 -35.56 -5.17
N LYS A 185 -5.70 -34.33 -5.71
CA LYS A 185 -5.25 -33.10 -5.04
C LYS A 185 -6.31 -32.53 -4.10
N GLY A 186 -7.58 -32.88 -4.30
CA GLY A 186 -8.65 -32.62 -3.34
C GLY A 186 -9.06 -31.16 -3.18
N PHE A 187 -8.80 -30.30 -4.17
CA PHE A 187 -9.23 -28.90 -4.15
C PHE A 187 -10.71 -28.75 -4.50
N LEU A 188 -11.20 -29.55 -5.46
CA LEU A 188 -12.60 -29.62 -5.85
C LEU A 188 -13.23 -30.89 -5.28
N VAL A 189 -14.08 -30.75 -4.26
CA VAL A 189 -14.78 -31.86 -3.60
C VAL A 189 -16.27 -31.55 -3.62
N GLU A 190 -17.09 -32.53 -4.06
CA GLU A 190 -18.55 -32.34 -4.19
C GLU A 190 -18.91 -31.06 -4.97
N ASP A 191 -18.18 -30.84 -6.08
CA ASP A 191 -18.30 -29.66 -6.95
C ASP A 191 -18.18 -28.32 -6.19
N THR A 192 -17.42 -28.32 -5.09
CA THR A 192 -17.20 -27.17 -4.21
C THR A 192 -15.71 -26.87 -4.09
N LEU A 193 -15.34 -25.60 -4.32
CA LEU A 193 -14.04 -25.04 -3.98
C LEU A 193 -14.12 -24.26 -2.65
N ILE A 194 -13.08 -24.37 -1.82
CA ILE A 194 -12.97 -23.59 -0.59
C ILE A 194 -11.78 -22.63 -0.71
N ILE A 195 -12.09 -21.33 -0.70
CA ILE A 195 -11.11 -20.26 -0.75
C ILE A 195 -11.10 -19.55 0.61
N GLN A 196 -9.93 -19.41 1.20
CA GLN A 196 -9.74 -18.67 2.44
C GLN A 196 -8.82 -17.48 2.18
N VAL A 197 -9.13 -16.32 2.74
CA VAL A 197 -8.26 -15.15 2.77
C VAL A 197 -7.94 -14.79 4.20
N GLU A 198 -6.69 -14.43 4.46
CA GLU A 198 -6.22 -13.91 5.74
C GLU A 198 -5.58 -12.54 5.52
N ILE A 199 -6.07 -11.48 6.15
CA ILE A 199 -5.49 -10.13 6.08
C ILE A 199 -4.81 -9.82 7.42
N THR A 200 -3.49 -9.87 7.44
CA THR A 200 -2.71 -9.83 8.70
C THR A 200 -2.43 -8.41 9.16
N ARG A 201 -2.26 -7.46 8.23
CA ARG A 201 -1.96 -6.06 8.53
C ARG A 201 -2.62 -5.12 7.56
N ILE A 202 -3.04 -3.95 8.07
CA ILE A 202 -3.51 -2.84 7.25
C ILE A 202 -2.89 -1.52 7.68
N ALA A 203 -2.75 -0.57 6.76
CA ALA A 203 -2.43 0.82 7.04
C ALA A 203 -3.14 1.75 6.07
N PHE A 204 -3.82 2.76 6.61
CA PHE A 204 -4.41 3.81 5.80
C PHE A 204 -3.35 4.85 5.41
N VAL A 205 -3.43 5.30 4.17
CA VAL A 205 -2.64 6.40 3.61
C VAL A 205 -3.57 7.58 3.42
N GLU A 206 -3.34 8.61 4.21
CA GLU A 206 -4.02 9.89 4.09
C GLU A 206 -3.21 10.79 3.18
N SER A 207 -3.85 11.38 2.18
CA SER A 207 -3.25 12.45 1.37
C SER A 207 -3.58 13.78 2.00
N PHE A 208 -2.59 14.67 2.10
CA PHE A 208 -2.78 16.05 2.56
C PHE A 208 -2.22 17.04 1.54
N SER A 209 -2.92 18.17 1.43
CA SER A 209 -2.62 19.31 0.56
C SER A 209 -2.18 20.50 1.39
#